data_AF-A0A0K2YGV6-F1
#
_entry.id   AF-A0A0K2YGV6-F1
#
_cell.length_a   1.000
_cell.length_b   1.000
_cell.length_c   1.000
_cell.angle_alpha   90.00
_cell.angle_beta   90.00
_cell.angle_gamma   90.00
#
_symmetry.space_group_name_H-M   'P 1'
#
loop_
_entity.id
_entity.type
_entity.pdbx_description
1 polymer ?
#
loop_
_entity_poly.entity_id
_entity_poly.type
_entity_poly.pdbx_seq_one_letter_code
_entity_poly.pdbx_strand_id
1 'polypeptide(L)' 'MLLSMPQYIRFTTVEPDGPDRVRARGQGHVDGMTPYPVAPILFVRSDNEWKLSHLHVCGILATLPGPDGGCQ' A
#
# COMPACT_ATOMS: atom_id res chain seq x y z
N MET A 1 -22.32 -14.82 5.87
CA MET A 1 -21.24 -14.24 6.70
C MET A 1 -19.96 -14.30 5.89
N LEU A 2 -19.44 -13.16 5.44
CA LEU A 2 -18.12 -13.10 4.80
C LEU A 2 -17.08 -13.19 5.92
N LEU A 3 -16.56 -14.39 6.18
CA LEU A 3 -15.35 -14.54 7.00
C LEU A 3 -14.27 -13.68 6.34
N SER A 4 -13.68 -12.75 7.10
CA SER A 4 -12.57 -11.94 6.59
C SER A 4 -11.44 -12.90 6.20
N MET A 5 -11.30 -13.19 4.91
CA MET A 5 -10.19 -14.01 4.45
C MET A 5 -8.90 -13.25 4.77
N PRO A 6 -7.88 -13.91 5.35
CA PRO A 6 -6.63 -13.25 5.63
C PRO A 6 -6.05 -12.69 4.33
N GLN A 7 -5.81 -11.39 4.32
CA GLN A 7 -5.21 -10.66 3.21
C GLN A 7 -3.93 -9.99 3.71
N TYR A 8 -2.81 -10.20 3.03
CA TYR A 8 -1.55 -9.54 3.37
C TYR A 8 -0.74 -9.21 2.12
N ILE A 9 0.13 -8.22 2.24
CA ILE A 9 1.11 -7.89 1.22
C ILE A 9 2.48 -8.31 1.75
N ARG A 10 3.19 -9.13 0.97
CA ARG A 10 4.58 -9.48 1.23
C ARG A 10 5.48 -8.64 0.33
N PHE A 11 6.16 -7.67 0.93
CA PHE A 11 7.19 -6.92 0.22
C PHE A 11 8.43 -7.78 -0.01
N THR A 12 8.91 -7.80 -1.25
CA THR A 12 10.09 -8.58 -1.67
C THR A 12 11.26 -7.68 -2.07
N THR A 13 10.97 -6.43 -2.41
CA THR A 13 11.98 -5.46 -2.87
C THR A 13 11.68 -4.10 -2.26
N VAL A 14 12.71 -3.43 -1.75
CA VAL A 14 12.64 -2.07 -1.22
C VAL A 14 13.73 -1.25 -1.90
N GLU A 15 13.32 -0.22 -2.64
CA GLU A 15 14.20 0.65 -3.41
C GLU A 15 14.19 2.06 -2.76
N PRO A 16 15.35 2.68 -2.50
CA PRO A 16 15.39 4.05 -2.04
C PRO A 16 14.89 5.02 -3.13
N ASP A 17 14.07 5.99 -2.74
CA ASP A 17 13.48 7.03 -3.61
C ASP A 17 13.76 8.44 -3.05
N GLY A 18 14.91 8.59 -2.41
CA GLY A 18 15.34 9.78 -1.67
C GLY A 18 15.81 9.47 -0.24
N PRO A 19 16.27 10.48 0.51
CA PRO A 19 16.81 10.29 1.87
C PRO A 19 15.77 9.74 2.86
N ASP A 20 14.51 10.14 2.73
CA ASP A 20 13.42 9.79 3.64
C ASP A 20 12.25 9.13 2.91
N ARG A 21 12.53 8.44 1.79
CA ARG A 21 11.51 7.81 0.95
C ARG A 21 11.99 6.46 0.43
N VAL A 22 11.11 5.47 0.45
CA VAL A 22 11.36 4.17 -0.20
C VAL A 22 10.13 3.73 -0.99
N ARG A 23 10.37 3.02 -2.08
CA ARG A 23 9.34 2.33 -2.85
C ARG A 23 9.47 0.84 -2.61
N ALA A 24 8.42 0.22 -2.08
CA ALA A 24 8.37 -1.20 -1.82
C ALA A 24 7.50 -1.91 -2.86
N ARG A 25 8.02 -3.00 -3.43
CA ARG A 25 7.28 -3.88 -4.36
C ARG A 25 7.12 -5.25 -3.72
N GLY A 26 6.08 -5.97 -4.12
CA GLY A 26 5.79 -7.27 -3.52
C GLY A 26 4.62 -7.98 -4.16
N GLN A 27 4.06 -8.90 -3.39
CA GLN A 27 2.94 -9.73 -3.77
C GLN A 27 1.80 -9.60 -2.77
N GLY A 28 0.58 -9.43 -3.28
CA GLY A 28 -0.65 -9.51 -2.51
C GLY A 28 -1.09 -10.97 -2.41
N HIS A 29 -1.45 -11.39 -1.21
CA HIS A 29 -1.94 -12.72 -0.91
C HIS A 29 -3.35 -12.60 -0.36
N VAL A 30 -4.27 -13.32 -0.99
CA VAL A 30 -5.65 -13.52 -0.53
C VAL A 30 -5.89 -15.02 -0.58
N ASP A 31 -6.41 -15.58 0.49
CA ASP A 31 -6.69 -17.02 0.55
C ASP A 31 -7.61 -17.46 -0.60
N GLY A 32 -7.30 -18.60 -1.23
CA GLY A 32 -8.02 -19.08 -2.41
C GLY A 32 -7.74 -18.34 -3.72
N MET A 33 -6.83 -17.34 -3.74
CA MET A 33 -6.41 -16.64 -4.96
C MET A 33 -4.92 -16.83 -5.24
N THR A 34 -4.57 -16.88 -6.53
CA THR A 34 -3.16 -16.79 -6.96
C THR A 34 -2.58 -15.45 -6.51
N PRO A 35 -1.37 -15.41 -5.90
CA PRO A 35 -0.73 -14.17 -5.52
C PRO A 35 -0.58 -13.22 -6.71
N TYR A 36 -0.82 -11.94 -6.49
CA TYR A 36 -0.78 -10.92 -7.55
C TYR A 36 0.29 -9.86 -7.28
N PRO A 37 0.92 -9.29 -8.32
CA PRO A 37 1.92 -8.25 -8.13
C PRO A 37 1.27 -6.99 -7.56
N VAL A 38 1.93 -6.40 -6.57
CA VAL A 38 1.53 -5.10 -6.01
C VAL A 38 2.42 -4.02 -6.61
N ALA A 39 1.79 -2.97 -7.13
CA ALA A 39 2.47 -1.79 -7.64
C ALA A 39 3.36 -1.16 -6.54
N PRO A 40 4.43 -0.42 -6.90
CA PRO A 40 5.30 0.16 -5.90
C PRO A 40 4.53 1.02 -4.88
N ILE A 41 4.62 0.64 -3.61
CA ILE A 41 4.03 1.36 -2.49
C ILE A 41 5.06 2.34 -1.95
N LEU A 42 4.70 3.62 -1.88
CA LEU A 42 5.58 4.67 -1.39
C LEU A 42 5.46 4.80 0.13
N PHE A 43 6.59 4.64 0.82
CA PHE A 43 6.74 4.94 2.24
C PHE A 43 7.60 6.20 2.42
N VAL A 44 7.27 6.97 3.45
CA VAL A 44 8.00 8.17 3.89
C VAL A 44 8.46 8.00 5.32
N ARG A 45 9.62 8.53 5.67
CA ARG A 45 10.12 8.51 7.05
C ARG A 45 9.58 9.71 7.81
N SER A 46 8.98 9.48 8.98
CA SER A 46 8.56 10.52 9.92
C SER A 46 8.81 10.02 11.33
N ASP A 47 9.45 10.85 12.16
CA ASP A 47 9.80 10.51 13.55
C ASP A 47 10.58 9.19 13.66
N ASN A 48 11.49 8.97 12.70
CA ASN A 48 12.32 7.76 12.59
C ASN A 48 11.55 6.47 12.25
N GLU A 49 10.26 6.54 11.92
CA GLU A 49 9.43 5.42 11.49
C GLU A 49 9.05 5.53 10.00
N TRP A 50 8.92 4.38 9.32
CA TRP A 50 8.43 4.32 7.94
C TRP A 50 6.90 4.25 7.93
N LYS A 51 6.26 5.24 7.33
CA LYS A 51 4.81 5.36 7.23
C LYS A 51 4.38 5.34 5.77
N LEU A 52 3.17 4.88 5.48
CA LEU A 52 2.61 4.97 4.13
C LEU A 52 2.49 6.44 3.73
N SER A 53 2.91 6.77 2.52
CA SER A 53 2.75 8.12 1.99
C SER A 53 1.26 8.46 1.87
N HIS A 54 0.88 9.63 2.37
CA HIS A 54 -0.47 10.18 2.20
C HIS A 54 -0.92 10.13 0.74
N LEU A 55 -0.06 10.54 -0.20
CA LEU A 55 -0.34 10.50 -1.65
C LEU A 55 -0.70 9.09 -2.14
N HIS A 56 -0.07 8.05 -1.58
CA HIS A 56 -0.34 6.67 -1.95
C HIS A 56 -1.70 6.20 -1.39
N VAL A 57 -2.00 6.54 -0.13
CA VAL A 57 -3.30 6.25 0.50
C VAL A 57 -4.42 6.94 -0.28
N CYS A 58 -4.25 8.21 -0.61
CA CYS A 58 -5.25 9.00 -1.31
C CYS A 58 -5.42 8.54 -2.77
N GLY A 59 -4.35 8.11 -3.45
CA GLY A 59 -4.46 7.52 -4.77
C GLY A 59 -5.27 6.23 -4.80
N ILE A 60 -5.14 5.38 -3.76
CA ILE A 60 -5.97 4.17 -3.62
C ILE A 60 -7.42 4.55 -3.28
N LEU A 61 -7.64 5.43 -2.29
CA LEU A 61 -8.98 5.82 -1.86
C LEU A 61 -9.74 6.64 -2.91
N ALA A 62 -9.06 7.43 -3.75
CA ALA A 62 -9.69 8.20 -4.82
C ALA A 62 -10.32 7.31 -5.92
N THR A 63 -9.96 6.03 -5.98
CA THR A 63 -10.60 5.05 -6.88
C THR A 63 -11.83 4.37 -6.26
N LEU A 64 -12.13 4.63 -4.99
CA LEU A 64 -13.32 4.10 -4.31
C LEU A 64 -14.45 5.14 -4.33
N PRO A 65 -15.67 4.77 -4.78
CA PRO A 65 -16.81 5.67 -4.75
C PRO A 65 -17.27 5.89 -3.31
N GLY A 66 -17.01 7.08 -2.78
CA GLY A 66 -17.45 7.54 -1.46
C GLY A 66 -17.78 9.04 -1.48
N PRO A 67 -18.66 9.52 -0.59
CA PRO A 67 -19.19 10.90 -0.62
C PRO A 67 -18.13 11.99 -0.39
N ASP A 68 -16.95 11.63 0.12
CA ASP A 68 -15.87 12.56 0.47
C ASP A 68 -14.65 12.40 -0.45
N GLY A 69 -14.89 12.26 -1.76
CA GLY A 69 -13.88 11.97 -2.78
C GLY A 69 -12.51 12.61 -2.55
N GLY A 70 -11.56 11.80 -2.06
CA GLY A 70 -10.13 12.08 -2.02
C GLY A 70 -9.70 12.99 -0.87
N CYS A 71 -8.67 12.53 -0.13
CA CYS A 71 -8.04 13.30 0.94
C CYS A 71 -7.83 14.77 0.55
N GLN A 72 -8.48 15.67 1.28
CA GLN A 72 -8.31 17.10 1.16
C GLN A 72 -7.50 17.63 2.35
#